data_AF-A0A7J7PDC4-F1
#
_entry.id   AF-A0A7J7PDC4-F1
#
_cell.length_a   1.000
_cell.length_b   1.000
_cell.length_c   1.000
_cell.angle_alpha   90.00
_cell.angle_beta   90.00
_cell.angle_gamma   90.00
#
_symmetry.space_group_name_H-M   'P 1'
#
loop_
_entity.id
_entity.type
_entity.pdbx_description
1 polymer ?
#
loop_
_entity_poly.entity_id
_entity_poly.type
_entity_poly.pdbx_seq_one_letter_code
_entity_poly.pdbx_strand_id
1 'polypeptide(L)'
;MLAVASSARSRSPACGRHIRQHGAVVARFDVYSDFDSFFADKRNAQAVYRPSASAYFQFYHAITLVGYNNERQYWLVKNSCGSSWADNGLFKVAYGVCAIMAADKGEAFGIVWTPSSTPAAQQLPVTPGPRPGCHWYKVRRIAAVYIQGASFVYCLAA
;
A
#
# COMPACT_ATOMS: atom_id res chain seq x y z
N MET A 1 -26.86 -5.56 12.23
CA MET A 1 -26.13 -4.59 13.06
C MET A 1 -24.94 -5.34 13.65
N LEU A 2 -23.73 -5.20 13.09
CA LEU A 2 -22.55 -5.93 13.56
C LEU A 2 -21.53 -4.94 14.11
N ALA A 3 -21.16 -5.15 15.37
CA ALA A 3 -20.42 -4.23 16.22
C ALA A 3 -18.97 -4.01 15.76
N VAL A 4 -18.54 -2.75 15.81
CA VAL A 4 -17.16 -2.31 15.65
C VAL A 4 -16.46 -2.46 17.00
N ALA A 5 -15.56 -3.45 17.14
CA ALA A 5 -14.62 -3.47 18.24
C ALA A 5 -13.53 -2.41 18.00
N SER A 6 -13.51 -1.39 18.85
CA SER A 6 -12.43 -0.42 18.93
C SER A 6 -11.29 -1.01 19.76
N SER A 7 -10.07 -0.93 19.25
CA SER A 7 -8.84 -1.16 20.01
C SER A 7 -7.81 -0.16 19.52
N ALA A 8 -7.61 0.88 20.33
CA ALA A 8 -6.69 1.97 20.08
C ALA A 8 -5.25 1.52 20.26
N ARG A 9 -4.61 0.94 19.22
CA ARG A 9 -3.13 0.90 19.10
C ARG A 9 -2.51 0.49 17.75
N SER A 10 -3.18 0.66 16.62
CA SER A 10 -2.49 0.47 15.33
C SER A 10 -2.83 1.57 14.34
N ARG A 11 -1.78 2.18 13.80
CA ARG A 11 -1.76 2.97 12.55
C ARG A 11 -2.81 2.39 11.57
N SER A 12 -3.76 3.23 11.18
CA SER A 12 -5.15 2.90 10.82
C SER A 12 -5.43 1.56 10.10
N PRO A 13 -6.22 0.64 10.71
CA PRO A 13 -6.69 -0.61 10.09
C PRO A 13 -7.56 -0.43 8.83
N ALA A 14 -8.07 0.77 8.58
CA ALA A 14 -9.10 1.05 7.58
C ALA A 14 -8.63 0.80 6.14
N CYS A 15 -7.50 1.39 5.72
CA CYS A 15 -7.01 1.19 4.35
C CYS A 15 -6.56 -0.24 4.10
N GLY A 16 -5.89 -0.86 5.06
CA GLY A 16 -5.50 -2.27 4.94
C GLY A 16 -6.70 -3.20 4.83
N ARG A 17 -7.80 -2.89 5.53
CA ARG A 17 -9.09 -3.60 5.39
C ARG A 17 -9.73 -3.34 4.04
N HIS A 18 -9.82 -2.09 3.60
CA HIS A 18 -10.38 -1.73 2.28
C HIS A 18 -9.63 -2.43 1.14
N ILE A 19 -8.29 -2.45 1.21
CA ILE A 19 -7.45 -3.15 0.23
C ILE A 19 -7.77 -4.64 0.12
N ARG A 20 -8.07 -5.30 1.24
CA ARG A 20 -8.47 -6.72 1.21
C ARG A 20 -9.88 -6.96 0.68
N GLN A 21 -10.79 -6.03 0.91
CA GLN A 21 -12.22 -6.22 0.62
C GLN A 21 -12.66 -5.66 -0.73
N HIS A 22 -12.03 -4.58 -1.17
CA HIS A 22 -12.48 -3.76 -2.28
C HIS A 22 -11.34 -3.39 -3.24
N GLY A 23 -10.09 -3.50 -2.80
CA GLY A 23 -8.91 -3.17 -3.61
C GLY A 23 -8.40 -1.76 -3.35
N ALA A 24 -8.04 -1.03 -4.40
CA ALA A 24 -7.20 0.15 -4.28
C ALA A 24 -7.78 1.27 -3.38
N VAL A 25 -6.88 2.01 -2.75
CA VAL A 25 -7.17 3.26 -2.03
C VAL A 25 -6.36 4.38 -2.67
N VAL A 26 -6.99 5.48 -3.06
CA VAL A 26 -6.27 6.70 -3.46
C VAL A 26 -5.93 7.47 -2.19
N ALA A 27 -4.69 7.93 -2.06
CA ALA A 27 -4.25 8.67 -0.90
C ALA A 27 -3.37 9.86 -1.29
N ARG A 28 -3.36 10.88 -0.43
CA ARG A 28 -2.36 11.95 -0.46
C ARG A 28 -0.98 11.41 -0.08
N PHE A 29 0.03 11.94 -0.74
CA PHE A 29 1.45 11.68 -0.49
C PHE A 29 2.23 13.00 -0.52
N ASP A 30 2.82 13.35 0.61
CA ASP A 30 3.73 14.50 0.70
C ASP A 30 5.11 14.07 0.19
N VAL A 31 5.55 14.67 -0.93
CA VAL A 31 6.84 14.40 -1.57
C VAL A 31 7.92 15.26 -0.92
N TYR A 32 9.07 14.65 -0.60
CA TYR A 32 10.20 15.34 0.02
C TYR A 32 11.37 15.46 -0.96
N SER A 33 12.33 16.34 -0.63
CA SER A 33 13.48 16.70 -1.46
C SER A 33 14.38 15.53 -1.86
N ASP A 34 14.39 14.45 -1.09
CA ASP A 34 15.21 13.27 -1.35
C ASP A 34 14.48 12.15 -2.10
N PHE A 35 13.17 12.26 -2.33
CA PHE A 35 12.35 11.19 -2.92
C PHE A 35 12.87 10.72 -4.28
N ASP A 36 13.05 11.65 -5.22
CA ASP A 36 13.49 11.32 -6.58
C ASP A 36 14.92 10.78 -6.57
N SER A 37 15.81 11.38 -5.76
CA SER A 37 17.20 10.93 -5.62
C SER A 37 17.30 9.52 -5.02
N PHE A 38 16.39 9.17 -4.10
CA PHE A 38 16.34 7.85 -3.50
C PHE A 38 16.01 6.78 -4.55
N PHE A 39 15.02 7.03 -5.41
CA PHE A 39 14.60 6.09 -6.46
C PHE A 39 15.41 6.18 -7.75
N ALA A 40 16.24 7.21 -7.93
CA ALA A 40 17.22 7.27 -9.00
C ALA A 40 18.28 6.17 -8.88
N ASP A 41 18.59 5.73 -7.65
CA ASP A 41 19.41 4.55 -7.42
C ASP A 41 18.59 3.27 -7.63
N LYS A 42 18.91 2.53 -8.69
CA LYS A 42 18.23 1.26 -9.04
C LYS A 42 18.31 0.20 -7.93
N ARG A 43 19.29 0.28 -7.03
CA ARG A 43 19.38 -0.62 -5.86
C ARG A 43 18.23 -0.39 -4.88
N ASN A 44 17.63 0.80 -4.90
CA ASN A 44 16.51 1.17 -4.06
C ASN A 44 15.13 0.91 -4.69
N ALA A 45 15.06 0.38 -5.92
CA ALA A 45 13.78 0.13 -6.61
C ALA A 45 12.78 -0.68 -5.76
N GLN A 46 13.30 -1.59 -4.92
CA GLN A 46 12.52 -2.44 -4.02
C GLN A 46 12.62 -2.04 -2.53
N ALA A 47 13.37 -0.98 -2.22
CA ALA A 47 13.58 -0.50 -0.86
C ALA A 47 12.34 0.23 -0.33
N VAL A 48 12.22 0.32 0.99
CA VAL A 48 11.15 1.07 1.66
C VAL A 48 11.61 2.51 1.84
N TYR A 49 10.99 3.43 1.11
CA TYR A 49 11.29 4.84 1.23
C TYR A 49 10.81 5.41 2.57
N ARG A 50 11.67 6.25 3.14
CA ARG A 50 11.40 7.10 4.29
C ARG A 50 12.21 8.39 4.09
N PRO A 51 11.59 9.58 4.20
CA PRO A 51 12.35 10.83 4.14
C PRO A 51 13.46 10.85 5.19
N SER A 52 14.64 11.32 4.80
CA SER A 52 15.75 11.56 5.72
C SER A 52 15.44 12.71 6.66
N ALA A 53 16.19 12.82 7.76
CA ALA A 53 15.99 13.90 8.74
C ALA A 53 16.26 15.31 8.15
N SER A 54 17.06 15.40 7.09
CA SER A 54 17.37 16.64 6.36
C SER A 54 16.42 16.91 5.20
N ALA A 55 15.51 15.99 4.89
CA ALA A 55 14.58 16.15 3.78
C ALA A 55 13.53 17.22 4.12
N TYR A 56 13.20 18.06 3.15
CA TYR A 56 12.15 19.07 3.29
C TYR A 56 11.01 18.78 2.31
N PHE A 57 9.80 19.20 2.70
CA PHE A 57 8.61 19.08 1.86
C PHE A 57 8.79 19.85 0.55
N GLN A 58 8.43 19.23 -0.58
CA GLN A 58 8.43 19.89 -1.88
C GLN A 58 7.01 20.16 -2.38
N PHE A 59 6.21 19.12 -2.56
CA PHE A 59 4.86 19.23 -3.13
C PHE A 59 3.96 18.06 -2.73
N TYR A 60 2.66 18.23 -2.97
CA TYR A 60 1.65 17.20 -2.75
C TYR A 60 1.45 16.34 -4.01
N HIS A 61 1.36 15.03 -3.83
CA HIS A 61 1.10 14.08 -4.90
C HIS A 61 -0.05 13.15 -4.53
N ALA A 62 -0.83 12.73 -5.53
CA ALA A 62 -1.88 11.73 -5.35
C ALA A 62 -1.36 10.36 -5.78
N ILE A 63 -1.50 9.37 -4.90
CA ILE A 63 -0.98 8.02 -5.12
C ILE A 63 -2.07 6.96 -4.98
N THR A 64 -1.82 5.77 -5.52
CA THR A 64 -2.72 4.62 -5.35
C THR A 64 -2.06 3.56 -4.49
N LEU A 65 -2.60 3.34 -3.29
CA LEU A 65 -2.23 2.22 -2.42
C LEU A 65 -2.87 0.94 -2.97
N VAL A 66 -2.02 -0.03 -3.29
CA VAL A 66 -2.43 -1.31 -3.90
C VAL A 66 -2.11 -2.51 -3.02
N GLY A 67 -1.42 -2.29 -1.91
CA GLY A 67 -1.06 -3.32 -0.96
C GLY A 67 -0.28 -2.76 0.22
N TYR A 68 0.07 -3.65 1.14
CA TYR A 68 0.78 -3.28 2.35
C TYR A 68 1.48 -4.49 2.97
N ASN A 69 2.35 -4.23 3.94
CA ASN A 69 3.04 -5.27 4.69
C ASN A 69 3.13 -4.86 6.16
N ASN A 70 2.42 -5.59 7.03
CA ASN A 70 2.39 -5.27 8.46
C ASN A 70 3.69 -5.61 9.19
N GLU A 71 4.46 -6.58 8.70
CA GLU A 71 5.73 -6.98 9.31
C GLU A 71 6.86 -6.04 8.94
N ARG A 72 6.93 -5.69 7.65
CA ARG A 72 7.93 -4.76 7.11
C ARG A 72 7.48 -3.30 7.18
N GLN A 73 6.28 -3.04 7.71
CA GLN A 73 5.75 -1.71 8.02
C GLN A 73 5.73 -0.74 6.81
N TYR A 74 5.20 -1.16 5.66
CA TYR A 74 5.12 -0.31 4.46
C TYR A 74 3.81 -0.43 3.70
N TRP A 75 3.47 0.64 2.97
CA TRP A 75 2.47 0.65 1.90
C TRP A 75 3.14 0.35 0.56
N LEU A 76 2.52 -0.49 -0.27
CA LEU A 76 2.89 -0.64 -1.68
C LEU A 76 2.05 0.34 -2.50
N VAL A 77 2.73 1.16 -3.28
CA VAL A 77 2.15 2.27 -3.99
C VAL A 77 2.37 2.08 -5.48
N LYS A 78 1.29 2.20 -6.26
CA LYS A 78 1.35 2.35 -7.71
C LYS A 78 1.48 3.82 -8.04
N ASN A 79 2.59 4.19 -8.67
CA ASN A 79 2.84 5.55 -9.14
C ASN A 79 2.25 5.76 -10.55
N SER A 80 2.23 7.01 -11.00
CA SER A 80 1.77 7.44 -12.33
C SER A 80 2.90 7.73 -13.31
N CYS A 81 4.14 7.32 -12.99
CA CYS A 81 5.36 7.61 -13.77
C CYS A 81 5.72 6.53 -14.81
N GLY A 82 4.77 5.68 -15.19
CA GLY A 82 5.01 4.56 -16.11
C GLY A 82 5.72 3.37 -15.49
N SER A 83 5.83 2.27 -16.23
CA SER A 83 6.41 1.02 -15.75
C SER A 83 7.94 0.99 -15.77
N SER A 84 8.61 1.93 -16.44
CA SER A 84 10.08 2.00 -16.45
C SER A 84 10.67 2.59 -15.16
N TRP A 85 9.82 3.12 -14.27
CA TRP A 85 10.24 3.80 -13.05
C TRP A 85 10.25 2.84 -11.85
N ALA A 86 11.32 2.92 -11.04
CA ALA A 86 11.56 2.09 -9.86
C ALA A 86 11.31 0.58 -10.10
N ASP A 87 10.36 -0.02 -9.39
CA ASP A 87 9.96 -1.42 -9.57
C ASP A 87 8.69 -1.53 -10.41
N ASN A 88 8.82 -1.49 -11.74
CA ASN A 88 7.67 -1.63 -12.65
C ASN A 88 6.56 -0.59 -12.42
N GLY A 89 6.92 0.63 -12.00
CA GLY A 89 5.99 1.70 -11.64
C GLY A 89 5.47 1.64 -10.20
N LEU A 90 6.02 0.73 -9.38
CA LEU A 90 5.69 0.58 -7.97
C LEU A 90 6.81 1.08 -7.08
N PHE A 91 6.44 1.54 -5.89
CA PHE A 91 7.37 1.80 -4.81
C PHE A 91 6.79 1.45 -3.46
N LYS A 92 7.65 1.34 -2.46
CA LYS A 92 7.27 1.10 -1.07
C LYS A 92 7.56 2.33 -0.24
N VAL A 93 6.65 2.69 0.65
CA VAL A 93 6.82 3.79 1.59
C VAL A 93 6.48 3.32 2.99
N ALA A 94 7.30 3.70 3.96
CA ALA A 94 7.10 3.33 5.36
C ALA A 94 5.74 3.81 5.89
N TYR A 95 5.19 3.10 6.88
CA TYR A 95 4.02 3.60 7.60
C TYR A 95 4.34 4.87 8.39
N GLY A 96 3.37 5.79 8.47
CA GLY A 96 3.45 6.99 9.31
C GLY A 96 4.38 8.08 8.79
N VAL A 97 4.74 8.04 7.50
CA VAL A 97 5.49 9.11 6.84
C VAL A 97 4.71 9.65 5.63
N CYS A 98 5.17 10.78 5.10
CA CYS A 98 4.61 11.39 3.88
C CYS A 98 3.09 11.67 3.94
N ALA A 99 2.59 11.95 5.14
CA ALA A 99 1.19 12.22 5.45
C ALA A 99 0.18 11.13 5.03
N ILE A 100 0.63 9.95 4.61
CA ILE A 100 -0.27 8.85 4.27
C ILE A 100 -1.03 8.44 5.52
N MET A 101 -2.34 8.68 5.52
CA MET A 101 -3.24 8.43 6.67
C MET A 101 -2.89 9.22 7.94
N ALA A 102 -2.24 10.38 7.81
CA ALA A 102 -2.08 11.30 8.93
C ALA A 102 -3.45 11.76 9.46
N ALA A 103 -3.61 11.86 10.78
CA ALA A 103 -4.91 12.16 11.39
C ALA A 103 -5.44 13.57 11.04
N ASP A 104 -4.54 14.52 10.78
CA ASP A 104 -4.82 15.92 10.49
C ASP A 104 -4.73 16.27 9.00
N LYS A 105 -3.92 15.53 8.23
CA LYS A 105 -3.57 15.84 6.83
C LYS A 105 -3.80 14.70 5.85
N GLY A 106 -4.12 13.51 6.35
CA GLY A 106 -4.26 12.30 5.55
C GLY A 106 -5.60 12.28 4.82
N GLU A 107 -5.55 12.47 3.51
CA GLU A 107 -6.70 12.28 2.64
C GLU A 107 -6.59 10.90 2.00
N ALA A 108 -7.61 10.06 2.19
CA ALA A 108 -7.68 8.75 1.57
C ALA A 108 -9.10 8.36 1.19
N PHE A 109 -9.25 7.86 -0.03
CA PHE A 109 -10.53 7.47 -0.63
C PHE A 109 -10.43 6.02 -1.11
N GLY A 110 -11.30 5.17 -0.58
CA GLY A 110 -11.41 3.79 -1.03
C GLY A 110 -12.09 3.70 -2.39
N ILE A 111 -11.50 2.98 -3.33
CA ILE A 111 -12.15 2.68 -4.61
C ILE A 111 -12.94 1.39 -4.47
N VAL A 112 -14.19 1.39 -4.92
CA VAL A 112 -15.03 0.20 -5.02
C VAL A 112 -15.46 0.07 -6.48
N TRP A 113 -15.26 -1.11 -7.05
CA TRP A 113 -15.74 -1.44 -8.39
C TRP A 113 -16.97 -2.33 -8.30
N THR A 114 -18.06 -1.89 -8.92
CA THR A 114 -19.34 -2.62 -9.00
C THR A 114 -19.61 -3.02 -10.45
N PRO A 115 -19.20 -4.22 -10.89
CA PRO A 115 -19.45 -4.70 -12.24
C PRO A 115 -20.94 -4.97 -12.50
N SER A 116 -21.34 -4.90 -13.77
CA SER A 116 -22.70 -5.21 -14.23
C SER A 116 -23.08 -6.69 -14.07
N SER A 117 -22.10 -7.57 -13.98
CA SER A 117 -22.26 -8.97 -13.55
C SER A 117 -21.22 -9.28 -12.47
N THR A 118 -21.63 -9.95 -11.39
CA THR A 118 -20.70 -10.35 -10.32
C THR A 118 -19.69 -11.37 -10.89
N PRO A 119 -18.41 -11.02 -11.05
CA PRO A 119 -17.39 -11.98 -11.41
C PRO A 119 -17.30 -13.00 -10.29
N ALA A 120 -17.02 -14.26 -10.62
CA ALA A 120 -16.72 -15.24 -9.60
C ALA A 120 -15.64 -14.67 -8.66
N ALA A 121 -15.93 -14.63 -7.35
CA ALA A 121 -15.00 -14.10 -6.38
C ALA A 121 -13.67 -14.85 -6.51
N GLN A 122 -12.63 -14.17 -6.98
CA GLN A 122 -11.30 -14.77 -7.02
C GLN A 122 -10.79 -14.89 -5.59
N GLN A 123 -10.82 -16.10 -5.07
CA GLN A 123 -10.08 -16.41 -3.85
C GLN A 123 -8.59 -16.31 -4.16
N LEU A 124 -7.94 -15.29 -3.59
CA LEU A 124 -6.49 -15.22 -3.62
C LEU A 124 -5.96 -16.34 -2.72
N PRO A 125 -5.06 -17.22 -3.21
CA PRO A 125 -4.44 -18.21 -2.36
C PRO A 125 -3.67 -17.49 -1.26
N VAL A 126 -4.00 -17.82 -0.02
CA VAL A 126 -3.37 -17.28 1.17
C VAL A 126 -2.46 -18.37 1.74
N THR A 127 -1.22 -18.04 2.06
CA THR A 127 -0.30 -18.97 2.75
C THR A 127 0.00 -18.47 4.16
N PRO A 128 0.26 -19.36 5.12
CA PRO A 128 0.69 -18.94 6.47
C PRO A 128 1.89 -18.00 6.41
N GLY A 129 1.82 -16.92 7.20
CA GLY A 129 2.90 -15.97 7.40
C GLY A 129 3.94 -16.49 8.40
N PRO A 130 5.04 -15.75 8.60
CA PRO A 130 6.09 -16.15 9.53
C PRO A 130 5.70 -15.97 11.00
N ARG A 131 4.54 -15.35 11.29
CA ARG A 131 3.98 -15.19 12.64
C ARG A 131 2.55 -15.75 12.71
N PRO A 132 2.13 -16.27 13.88
CA PRO A 132 0.74 -16.67 14.10
C PRO A 132 -0.23 -15.52 13.78
N GLY A 133 -1.29 -15.81 13.03
CA GLY A 133 -2.29 -14.82 12.60
C GLY A 133 -1.87 -13.94 11.40
N CYS A 134 -0.60 -14.02 10.98
CA CYS A 134 -0.11 -13.38 9.76
C CYS A 134 -0.19 -14.32 8.57
N HIS A 135 -0.43 -13.76 7.40
CA HIS A 135 -0.71 -14.48 6.18
C HIS A 135 -0.11 -13.74 4.98
N TRP A 136 0.45 -14.51 4.06
CA TRP A 136 0.87 -14.02 2.76
C TRP A 136 -0.25 -14.16 1.75
N TYR A 137 -0.41 -13.15 0.89
CA TYR A 137 -1.12 -13.31 -0.36
C TYR A 137 -0.26 -12.79 -1.50
N LYS A 138 -0.35 -13.46 -2.65
CA LYS A 138 0.37 -13.08 -3.87
C LYS A 138 -0.64 -12.71 -4.94
N VAL A 139 -0.49 -11.54 -5.53
CA VAL A 139 -1.39 -11.13 -6.62
C VAL A 139 -1.11 -12.02 -7.83
N ARG A 140 -2.16 -12.69 -8.31
CA ARG A 140 -2.11 -13.54 -9.50
C ARG A 140 -1.66 -12.73 -10.72
N ARG A 141 -0.95 -13.37 -11.65
CA ARG A 141 -0.60 -12.75 -12.92
C ARG A 141 -1.88 -12.47 -13.71
N ILE A 142 -2.21 -11.19 -13.87
CA ILE A 142 -3.22 -10.71 -14.82
C ILE A 142 -2.47 -9.82 -15.79
N ALA A 143 -2.37 -10.19 -17.06
CA ALA A 143 -1.48 -9.60 -18.08
C ALA A 143 -1.48 -8.06 -18.13
N ALA A 144 -2.57 -7.41 -17.71
CA ALA A 144 -2.75 -5.96 -17.70
C ALA A 144 -2.43 -5.24 -16.37
N VAL A 145 -1.96 -5.94 -15.33
CA VAL A 145 -1.80 -5.36 -13.98
C VAL A 145 -0.32 -5.34 -13.57
N TYR A 146 0.28 -4.16 -13.42
CA TYR A 146 1.70 -3.99 -13.07
C TYR A 146 2.12 -4.53 -11.68
N ILE A 147 1.18 -5.00 -10.86
CA ILE A 147 1.46 -5.55 -9.52
C ILE A 147 1.68 -7.07 -9.51
N GLN A 148 1.88 -7.68 -10.69
CA GLN A 148 2.02 -9.14 -10.80
C GLN A 148 3.16 -9.66 -9.93
N GLY A 149 2.91 -10.72 -9.18
CA GLY A 149 3.95 -11.39 -8.39
C GLY A 149 4.35 -10.66 -7.11
N ALA A 150 3.84 -9.46 -6.85
CA ALA A 150 3.98 -8.81 -5.57
C ALA A 150 3.35 -9.68 -4.47
N SER A 151 4.11 -9.89 -3.39
CA SER A 151 3.71 -10.67 -2.22
C SER A 151 3.53 -9.73 -1.04
N PHE A 152 2.43 -9.93 -0.31
CA PHE A 152 1.95 -9.01 0.72
C PHE A 152 1.71 -9.77 2.01
N VAL A 153 1.95 -9.12 3.15
CA VAL A 153 1.61 -9.67 4.47
C VAL A 153 0.51 -8.87 5.10
N TYR A 154 -0.55 -9.54 5.50
CA TYR A 154 -1.49 -9.00 6.47
C TYR A 154 -1.49 -9.87 7.72
N CYS A 155 -1.76 -9.25 8.86
CA CYS A 155 -1.96 -9.94 10.11
C CYS A 155 -3.36 -9.60 10.59
N LEU A 156 -4.15 -10.64 10.88
CA LEU A 156 -5.40 -10.46 11.60
C LEU A 156 -5.05 -10.23 13.07
N ALA A 157 -5.58 -9.17 13.66
CA ALA A 157 -5.57 -9.07 15.11
C ALA A 157 -6.41 -10.24 15.63
N ALA A 158 -5.85 -11.02 16.56
CA ALA A 158 -6.59 -12.00 17.33
C ALA A 158 -7.64 -11.29 18.20
#